data_AF-A0A4Q5L7V0-F1
#
_entry.id   AF-A0A4Q5L7V0-F1
#
_cell.length_a   1.000
_cell.length_b   1.000
_cell.length_c   1.000
_cell.angle_alpha   90.00
_cell.angle_beta   90.00
_cell.angle_gamma   90.00
#
_symmetry.space_group_name_H-M   'P 1'
#
loop_
_entity.id
_entity.type
_entity.pdbx_description
1 polymer ?
#
loop_
_entity_poly.entity_id
_entity_poly.type
_entity_poly.pdbx_seq_one_letter_code
_entity_poly.pdbx_strand_id
1 'polypeptide(L)'
;GRPDGYAYLLRQEAYVQEHLPTAHYLPAQGCPGPITVQLADNLLLVVLNTQWWVQNGLRPLGKAAGCTAIDAKAPFQDLYRILDQNRHQQIVVAGHHPLYSNALHGGNFTAKQHVFPLTAVHKMAYVPLPVLGSFFPLYRKLVGAEEDMAHPKYRKMRRRLLRVLHQFPNVIYAAGHDHNLQYFHYRQGHYLVSGAGSKTAFVQPGGKATFIHEHKGFFSLDFYQNGEVWLRTLEPGAAAGEPAPEVFRARLLPAATAPAVVRQPAWAGSAPAGSAE
;
A
#
# COMPACT_ATOMS: atom_id res chain seq x y z
N GLY A 1 1.97 17.35 -8.51
CA GLY A 1 1.34 18.60 -8.01
C GLY A 1 1.42 19.81 -8.93
N ARG A 2 1.60 19.66 -10.25
CA ARG A 2 1.66 20.79 -11.19
C ARG A 2 0.25 21.31 -11.57
N PRO A 3 0.09 22.57 -12.03
CA PRO A 3 -1.21 23.12 -12.41
C PRO A 3 -1.97 22.29 -13.46
N ASP A 4 -1.24 21.67 -14.40
CA ASP A 4 -1.77 20.82 -15.48
C ASP A 4 -1.84 19.32 -15.10
N GLY A 5 -1.59 18.98 -13.83
CA GLY A 5 -1.46 17.59 -13.38
C GLY A 5 -2.70 16.73 -13.65
N TYR A 6 -3.91 17.31 -13.56
CA TYR A 6 -5.14 16.59 -13.87
C TYR A 6 -5.24 16.26 -15.37
N ALA A 7 -4.96 17.22 -16.24
CA ALA A 7 -4.95 17.00 -17.67
C ALA A 7 -3.87 15.98 -18.08
N TYR A 8 -2.71 16.01 -17.40
CA TYR A 8 -1.65 15.03 -17.60
C TYR A 8 -2.11 13.61 -17.22
N LEU A 9 -2.79 13.46 -16.08
CA LEU A 9 -3.36 12.18 -15.65
C LEU A 9 -4.38 11.63 -16.65
N LEU A 10 -5.27 12.48 -17.19
CA LEU A 10 -6.25 12.04 -18.19
C LEU A 10 -5.59 11.60 -19.50
N ARG A 11 -4.50 12.27 -19.92
CA ARG A 11 -3.72 11.81 -21.08
C ARG A 11 -3.03 10.47 -20.83
N GLN A 12 -2.53 10.23 -19.63
CA GLN A 12 -1.96 8.93 -19.26
C GLN A 12 -3.02 7.82 -19.24
N GLU A 13 -4.20 8.11 -18.69
CA GLU A 13 -5.33 7.18 -18.72
C GLU A 13 -5.73 6.81 -20.15
N ALA A 14 -5.91 7.80 -21.01
CA ALA A 14 -6.23 7.58 -22.42
C ALA A 14 -5.14 6.76 -23.13
N TYR A 15 -3.86 7.06 -22.90
CA TYR A 15 -2.75 6.32 -23.48
C TYR A 15 -2.76 4.84 -23.07
N VAL A 16 -2.97 4.54 -21.79
CA VAL A 16 -3.04 3.16 -21.28
C VAL A 16 -4.24 2.42 -21.88
N GLN A 17 -5.41 3.05 -21.95
CA GLN A 17 -6.60 2.44 -22.52
C GLN A 17 -6.45 2.15 -24.02
N GLU A 18 -5.77 3.03 -24.76
CA GLU A 18 -5.51 2.86 -26.19
C GLU A 18 -4.52 1.73 -26.47
N HIS A 19 -3.43 1.65 -25.71
CA HIS A 19 -2.32 0.73 -26.00
C HIS A 19 -2.37 -0.58 -25.22
N LEU A 20 -3.12 -0.63 -24.12
CA LEU A 20 -3.26 -1.78 -23.22
C LEU A 20 -4.75 -1.97 -22.89
N PRO A 21 -5.59 -2.40 -23.86
CA PRO A 21 -7.04 -2.43 -23.71
C PRO A 21 -7.54 -3.40 -22.62
N THR A 22 -6.69 -4.35 -22.21
CA THR A 22 -6.97 -5.29 -21.11
C THR A 22 -6.51 -4.77 -19.74
N ALA A 23 -5.77 -3.66 -19.68
CA ALA A 23 -5.27 -3.09 -18.44
C ALA A 23 -6.33 -2.21 -17.77
N HIS A 24 -6.39 -2.28 -16.44
CA HIS A 24 -7.23 -1.41 -15.63
C HIS A 24 -6.46 -0.15 -15.21
N TYR A 25 -6.93 1.02 -15.63
CA TYR A 25 -6.44 2.31 -15.12
C TYR A 25 -7.36 2.81 -14.00
N LEU A 26 -6.98 2.57 -12.75
CA LEU A 26 -7.86 2.79 -11.59
C LEU A 26 -7.24 3.71 -10.52
N PRO A 27 -8.05 4.55 -9.85
CA PRO A 27 -9.42 4.91 -10.21
C PRO A 27 -9.47 5.77 -11.48
N ALA A 28 -10.50 5.56 -12.31
CA ALA A 28 -10.71 6.32 -13.54
C ALA A 28 -10.93 7.82 -13.27
N GLN A 29 -10.66 8.65 -14.28
CA GLN A 29 -10.93 10.10 -14.28
C GLN A 29 -10.29 10.85 -13.10
N GLY A 30 -9.23 10.32 -12.52
CA GLY A 30 -8.56 10.92 -11.37
C GLY A 30 -9.40 10.96 -10.09
N CYS A 31 -10.51 10.22 -10.02
CA CYS A 31 -11.34 10.14 -8.82
C CYS A 31 -10.55 9.61 -7.60
N PRO A 32 -10.93 9.98 -6.37
CA PRO A 32 -10.21 9.54 -5.16
C PRO A 32 -10.33 8.02 -4.88
N GLY A 33 -11.34 7.35 -5.44
CA GLY A 33 -11.77 6.02 -5.00
C GLY A 33 -12.51 6.06 -3.65
N PRO A 34 -12.64 4.92 -2.95
CA PRO A 34 -12.15 3.59 -3.32
C PRO A 34 -12.92 2.97 -4.50
N ILE A 35 -12.21 2.22 -5.34
CA ILE A 35 -12.80 1.31 -6.34
C ILE A 35 -12.41 -0.13 -5.97
N THR A 36 -13.34 -1.06 -6.10
CA THR A 36 -13.13 -2.47 -5.76
C THR A 36 -13.00 -3.35 -7.01
N VAL A 37 -12.10 -4.32 -6.98
CA VAL A 37 -11.95 -5.35 -8.01
C VAL A 37 -11.88 -6.71 -7.31
N GLN A 38 -12.81 -7.61 -7.61
CA GLN A 38 -12.78 -8.98 -7.11
C GLN A 38 -11.72 -9.76 -7.90
N LEU A 39 -10.65 -10.20 -7.23
CA LEU A 39 -9.55 -10.92 -7.88
C LEU A 39 -9.77 -12.45 -7.87
N ALA A 40 -10.39 -12.95 -6.81
CA ALA A 40 -10.82 -14.35 -6.64
C ALA A 40 -11.90 -14.41 -5.55
N ASP A 41 -12.61 -15.52 -5.36
CA ASP A 41 -13.77 -15.63 -4.43
C ASP A 41 -13.50 -15.09 -3.01
N ASN A 42 -12.27 -15.23 -2.50
CA ASN A 42 -11.87 -14.77 -1.17
C ASN A 42 -10.75 -13.71 -1.20
N LEU A 43 -10.63 -12.96 -2.31
CA LEU A 43 -9.60 -11.93 -2.48
C LEU A 43 -10.15 -10.68 -3.18
N LEU A 44 -10.19 -9.58 -2.43
CA LEU A 44 -10.64 -8.27 -2.88
C LEU A 44 -9.48 -7.29 -3.00
N LEU A 45 -9.38 -6.61 -4.14
CA LEU A 45 -8.53 -5.44 -4.31
C LEU A 45 -9.35 -4.16 -4.13
N VAL A 46 -8.85 -3.22 -3.33
CA VAL A 46 -9.42 -1.89 -3.12
C VAL A 46 -8.40 -0.84 -3.55
N VAL A 47 -8.69 -0.06 -4.58
CA VAL A 47 -7.74 0.91 -5.15
C VAL A 47 -8.12 2.33 -4.75
N LEU A 48 -7.13 3.10 -4.28
CA LEU A 48 -7.26 4.49 -3.85
C LEU A 48 -6.29 5.40 -4.62
N ASN A 49 -6.79 6.53 -5.10
CA ASN A 49 -5.94 7.60 -5.62
C ASN A 49 -5.43 8.46 -4.46
N THR A 50 -4.36 8.03 -3.81
CA THR A 50 -3.77 8.78 -2.69
C THR A 50 -3.20 10.14 -3.10
N GLN A 51 -2.81 10.31 -4.38
CA GLN A 51 -2.37 11.61 -4.92
C GLN A 51 -3.46 12.69 -4.79
N TRP A 52 -4.75 12.29 -4.84
CA TRP A 52 -5.89 13.18 -4.73
C TRP A 52 -5.84 14.05 -3.46
N TRP A 53 -5.35 13.53 -2.32
CA TRP A 53 -5.28 14.31 -1.07
C TRP A 53 -4.03 15.19 -0.95
N VAL A 54 -2.93 14.81 -1.58
CA VAL A 54 -1.64 15.50 -1.41
C VAL A 54 -1.42 16.60 -2.44
N GLN A 55 -2.08 16.52 -3.60
CA GLN A 55 -1.90 17.48 -4.68
C GLN A 55 -2.57 18.85 -4.44
N ASN A 56 -2.18 19.84 -5.25
CA ASN A 56 -2.67 21.23 -5.18
C ASN A 56 -3.65 21.62 -6.28
N GLY A 57 -3.67 20.89 -7.38
CA GLY A 57 -4.48 21.20 -8.55
C GLY A 57 -5.92 20.73 -8.42
N LEU A 58 -6.60 20.66 -9.56
CA LEU A 58 -8.00 20.25 -9.66
C LEU A 58 -8.19 18.84 -9.11
N ARG A 59 -9.18 18.70 -8.24
CA ARG A 59 -9.55 17.44 -7.58
C ARG A 59 -10.99 17.08 -7.95
N PRO A 60 -11.20 16.13 -8.87
CA PRO A 60 -12.56 15.78 -9.30
C PRO A 60 -13.34 15.17 -8.13
N LEU A 61 -14.60 15.57 -8.00
CA LEU A 61 -15.58 15.11 -7.00
C LEU A 61 -16.99 15.16 -7.57
N GLY A 62 -17.85 14.32 -7.02
CA GLY A 62 -19.26 14.27 -7.34
C GLY A 62 -19.57 13.75 -8.74
N LYS A 63 -20.86 13.53 -8.98
CA LYS A 63 -21.38 12.90 -10.20
C LYS A 63 -21.01 13.66 -11.47
N ALA A 64 -20.91 14.99 -11.41
CA ALA A 64 -20.54 15.82 -12.55
C ALA A 64 -19.12 15.54 -13.06
N ALA A 65 -18.22 15.10 -12.18
CA ALA A 65 -16.85 14.70 -12.53
C ALA A 65 -16.69 13.17 -12.65
N GLY A 66 -17.80 12.42 -12.73
CA GLY A 66 -17.78 10.96 -12.79
C GLY A 66 -17.35 10.27 -11.49
N CYS A 67 -17.25 11.00 -10.37
CA CYS A 67 -16.80 10.44 -9.10
C CYS A 67 -17.96 10.15 -8.15
N THR A 68 -17.83 9.06 -7.40
CA THR A 68 -18.77 8.68 -6.31
C THR A 68 -18.58 9.54 -5.07
N ALA A 69 -17.33 9.90 -4.74
CA ALA A 69 -17.01 10.71 -3.59
C ALA A 69 -17.56 12.14 -3.75
N ILE A 70 -18.37 12.57 -2.79
CA ILE A 70 -18.97 13.90 -2.76
C ILE A 70 -18.12 14.93 -2.00
N ASP A 71 -17.21 14.47 -1.14
CA ASP A 71 -16.29 15.32 -0.40
C ASP A 71 -14.96 14.60 -0.09
N ALA A 72 -14.04 15.31 0.56
CA ALA A 72 -12.72 14.78 0.92
C ALA A 72 -12.73 13.77 2.09
N LYS A 73 -13.88 13.51 2.73
CA LYS A 73 -14.06 12.57 3.84
C LYS A 73 -14.70 11.26 3.38
N ALA A 74 -15.60 11.32 2.40
CA ALA A 74 -16.37 10.19 1.88
C ALA A 74 -15.51 8.97 1.56
N PRO A 75 -14.33 9.08 0.88
CA PRO A 75 -13.53 7.89 0.58
C PRO A 75 -13.05 7.12 1.81
N PHE A 76 -12.83 7.79 2.95
CA PHE A 76 -12.44 7.10 4.19
C PHE A 76 -13.62 6.36 4.83
N GLN A 77 -14.83 6.90 4.72
CA GLN A 77 -16.06 6.26 5.19
C GLN A 77 -16.41 5.08 4.30
N ASP A 78 -16.29 5.25 2.98
CA ASP A 78 -16.48 4.17 2.02
C ASP A 78 -15.45 3.06 2.20
N LEU A 79 -14.18 3.41 2.43
CA LEU A 79 -13.16 2.41 2.75
C LEU A 79 -13.54 1.61 4.00
N TYR A 80 -13.96 2.29 5.09
CA TYR A 80 -14.41 1.60 6.29
C TYR A 80 -15.56 0.62 5.99
N ARG A 81 -16.59 1.10 5.28
CA ARG A 81 -17.76 0.29 4.94
C ARG A 81 -17.38 -0.92 4.06
N ILE A 82 -16.52 -0.72 3.06
CA ILE A 82 -16.03 -1.80 2.20
C ILE A 82 -15.29 -2.85 3.03
N LEU A 83 -14.36 -2.44 3.90
CA LEU A 83 -13.63 -3.38 4.75
C LEU A 83 -14.56 -4.13 5.71
N ASP A 84 -15.56 -3.45 6.28
CA ASP A 84 -16.52 -4.03 7.20
C ASP A 84 -17.45 -5.05 6.54
N GLN A 85 -17.94 -4.74 5.34
CA GLN A 85 -18.80 -5.65 4.55
C GLN A 85 -18.04 -6.86 4.01
N ASN A 86 -16.71 -6.80 3.91
CA ASN A 86 -15.87 -7.80 3.27
C ASN A 86 -14.91 -8.53 4.23
N ARG A 87 -15.20 -8.53 5.55
CA ARG A 87 -14.38 -9.22 6.57
C ARG A 87 -14.18 -10.73 6.34
N HIS A 88 -15.03 -11.34 5.51
CA HIS A 88 -14.98 -12.78 5.20
C HIS A 88 -13.88 -13.12 4.18
N GLN A 89 -13.27 -12.13 3.52
CA GLN A 89 -12.27 -12.33 2.48
C GLN A 89 -10.97 -11.58 2.78
N GLN A 90 -9.89 -11.96 2.10
CA GLN A 90 -8.63 -11.24 2.14
C GLN A 90 -8.75 -9.94 1.36
N ILE A 91 -8.23 -8.84 1.93
CA ILE A 91 -8.34 -7.51 1.32
C ILE A 91 -6.95 -6.91 1.14
N VAL A 92 -6.63 -6.59 -0.12
CA VAL A 92 -5.48 -5.78 -0.49
C VAL A 92 -5.98 -4.37 -0.81
N VAL A 93 -5.48 -3.37 -0.08
CA VAL A 93 -5.71 -1.96 -0.36
C VAL A 93 -4.48 -1.40 -1.09
N ALA A 94 -4.65 -0.88 -2.30
CA ALA A 94 -3.57 -0.31 -3.10
C ALA A 94 -3.69 1.20 -3.20
N GLY A 95 -2.57 1.91 -3.05
CA GLY A 95 -2.49 3.35 -3.31
C GLY A 95 -1.04 3.80 -3.49
N HIS A 96 -0.81 4.93 -4.18
CA HIS A 96 0.56 5.37 -4.48
C HIS A 96 1.45 5.62 -3.23
N HIS A 97 0.93 6.34 -2.22
CA HIS A 97 1.69 6.84 -1.07
C HIS A 97 1.76 5.84 0.10
N PRO A 98 2.96 5.51 0.62
CA PRO A 98 3.15 4.68 1.81
C PRO A 98 2.48 5.18 3.10
N LEU A 99 2.08 4.27 3.99
CA LEU A 99 1.61 4.63 5.33
C LEU A 99 2.68 4.44 6.42
N TYR A 100 3.72 3.68 6.09
CA TYR A 100 4.97 3.56 6.84
C TYR A 100 6.10 3.58 5.83
N SER A 101 7.20 4.23 6.17
CA SER A 101 8.41 4.24 5.36
C SER A 101 9.61 4.63 6.22
N ASN A 102 10.73 3.97 5.98
CA ASN A 102 12.04 4.33 6.46
C ASN A 102 12.91 5.03 5.39
N ALA A 103 12.34 5.40 4.25
CA ALA A 103 13.04 6.09 3.17
C ALA A 103 13.26 7.57 3.50
N LEU A 104 13.98 8.26 2.61
CA LEU A 104 14.22 9.70 2.66
C LEU A 104 12.94 10.53 2.77
N HIS A 105 11.88 10.15 2.05
CA HIS A 105 10.56 10.80 2.13
C HIS A 105 9.82 10.53 3.46
N GLY A 106 10.25 9.52 4.22
CA GLY A 106 9.86 9.24 5.60
C GLY A 106 10.62 10.07 6.65
N GLY A 107 11.61 10.89 6.24
CA GLY A 107 12.38 11.76 7.13
C GLY A 107 13.69 11.17 7.66
N ASN A 108 14.20 10.11 7.01
CA ASN A 108 15.46 9.45 7.35
C ASN A 108 16.58 9.89 6.39
N PHE A 109 17.72 10.34 6.92
CA PHE A 109 18.83 10.88 6.13
C PHE A 109 20.13 10.12 6.42
N THR A 110 20.98 9.99 5.41
CA THR A 110 22.31 9.39 5.57
C THR A 110 23.28 10.36 6.27
N ALA A 111 24.31 9.86 6.94
CA ALA A 111 25.38 10.70 7.52
C ALA A 111 26.01 11.64 6.47
N LYS A 112 26.13 11.17 5.22
CA LYS A 112 26.58 11.98 4.08
C LYS A 112 25.67 13.17 3.80
N GLN A 113 24.36 13.00 3.88
CA GLN A 113 23.40 14.09 3.64
C GLN A 113 23.31 15.08 4.80
N HIS A 114 23.73 14.69 6.01
CA HIS A 114 23.91 15.63 7.12
C HIS A 114 25.10 16.57 6.92
N VAL A 115 26.15 16.09 6.25
CA VAL A 115 27.37 16.88 5.96
C VAL A 115 27.23 17.63 4.63
N PHE A 116 26.64 17.00 3.61
CA PHE A 116 26.51 17.50 2.24
C PHE A 116 25.02 17.51 1.79
N PRO A 117 24.18 18.40 2.35
CA PRO A 117 22.73 18.40 2.12
C PRO A 117 22.34 18.64 0.66
N LEU A 118 23.14 19.39 -0.10
CA LEU A 118 22.86 19.76 -1.48
C LEU A 118 22.92 18.55 -2.44
N THR A 119 23.55 17.45 -2.02
CA THR A 119 23.53 16.18 -2.77
C THR A 119 22.12 15.57 -2.89
N ALA A 120 21.17 15.98 -2.05
CA ALA A 120 19.77 15.60 -2.16
C ALA A 120 19.03 16.31 -3.31
N VAL A 121 19.57 17.43 -3.79
CA VAL A 121 19.02 18.22 -4.90
C VAL A 121 19.78 17.94 -6.20
N HIS A 122 21.11 17.88 -6.13
CA HIS A 122 21.96 17.59 -7.29
C HIS A 122 23.13 16.68 -6.92
N LYS A 123 23.29 15.55 -7.60
CA LYS A 123 24.23 14.48 -7.21
C LYS A 123 25.70 14.91 -7.14
N MET A 124 26.09 15.98 -7.84
CA MET A 124 27.46 16.52 -7.86
C MET A 124 27.69 17.67 -6.87
N ALA A 125 26.68 18.09 -6.10
CA ALA A 125 26.80 19.23 -5.19
C ALA A 125 27.40 18.82 -3.83
N TYR A 126 28.67 18.42 -3.83
CA TYR A 126 29.45 18.06 -2.64
C TYR A 126 29.99 19.29 -1.92
N VAL A 127 29.11 20.15 -1.45
CA VAL A 127 29.48 21.31 -0.62
C VAL A 127 29.20 20.97 0.84
N PRO A 128 30.22 20.86 1.71
CA PRO A 128 30.00 20.59 3.12
C PRO A 128 29.36 21.83 3.75
N LEU A 129 28.18 21.66 4.34
CA LEU A 129 27.47 22.73 5.03
C LEU A 129 27.22 22.28 6.48
N PRO A 130 28.23 22.22 7.35
CA PRO A 130 28.00 21.98 8.77
C PRO A 130 27.08 23.09 9.33
N VAL A 131 26.19 22.75 10.26
CA VAL A 131 25.11 23.62 10.81
C VAL A 131 23.93 23.87 9.84
N LEU A 132 24.12 24.52 8.69
CA LEU A 132 23.03 24.77 7.72
C LEU A 132 22.54 23.48 7.04
N GLY A 133 23.44 22.54 6.80
CA GLY A 133 23.16 21.21 6.26
C GLY A 133 22.62 20.22 7.26
N SER A 134 22.58 20.55 8.55
CA SER A 134 21.72 19.87 9.51
C SER A 134 20.30 20.43 9.50
N PHE A 135 20.14 21.73 9.17
CA PHE A 135 18.84 22.41 9.09
C PHE A 135 17.98 21.95 7.89
N PHE A 136 18.58 21.66 6.73
CA PHE A 136 17.83 21.23 5.54
C PHE A 136 17.23 19.81 5.66
N PRO A 137 17.98 18.77 6.08
CA PRO A 137 17.41 17.47 6.48
C PRO A 137 16.40 17.61 7.61
N LEU A 138 16.65 18.46 8.60
CA LEU A 138 15.70 18.71 9.69
C LEU A 138 14.40 19.38 9.19
N TYR A 139 14.49 20.34 8.27
CA TYR A 139 13.34 20.97 7.62
C TYR A 139 12.55 19.97 6.78
N ARG A 140 13.22 19.14 5.96
CA ARG A 140 12.53 18.06 5.24
C ARG A 140 11.92 17.01 6.17
N LYS A 141 12.55 16.74 7.33
CA LYS A 141 12.03 15.86 8.38
C LYS A 141 10.81 16.44 9.09
N LEU A 142 10.78 17.76 9.33
CA LEU A 142 9.75 18.43 10.13
C LEU A 142 8.61 19.01 9.29
N VAL A 143 8.91 19.56 8.12
CA VAL A 143 7.99 20.26 7.21
C VAL A 143 7.75 19.46 5.93
N GLY A 144 8.81 18.91 5.32
CA GLY A 144 8.75 18.09 4.12
C GLY A 144 8.40 18.86 2.84
N ALA A 145 8.79 18.33 1.68
CA ALA A 145 8.17 18.69 0.40
C ALA A 145 6.73 18.16 0.35
N GLU A 146 5.90 18.62 -0.59
CA GLU A 146 4.45 18.29 -0.61
C GLU A 146 4.13 16.79 -0.65
N GLU A 147 5.07 16.01 -1.19
CA GLU A 147 5.01 14.55 -1.33
C GLU A 147 5.75 13.81 -0.19
N ASP A 148 6.50 14.52 0.66
CA ASP A 148 7.16 13.93 1.83
C ASP A 148 6.12 13.62 2.93
N MET A 149 6.33 12.54 3.69
CA MET A 149 5.42 12.11 4.77
C MET A 149 5.25 13.14 5.90
N ALA A 150 6.18 14.09 6.03
CA ALA A 150 6.13 15.18 6.99
C ALA A 150 5.10 16.28 6.60
N HIS A 151 4.71 16.34 5.32
CA HIS A 151 3.84 17.40 4.83
C HIS A 151 2.41 17.31 5.43
N PRO A 152 1.77 18.43 5.81
CA PRO A 152 0.48 18.42 6.51
C PRO A 152 -0.64 17.66 5.77
N LYS A 153 -0.70 17.76 4.43
CA LYS A 153 -1.70 17.06 3.62
C LYS A 153 -1.51 15.55 3.67
N TYR A 154 -0.27 15.08 3.46
CA TYR A 154 0.08 13.67 3.56
C TYR A 154 -0.17 13.16 4.99
N ARG A 155 0.33 13.85 6.02
CA ARG A 155 0.06 13.49 7.42
C ARG A 155 -1.43 13.37 7.74
N LYS A 156 -2.28 14.24 7.18
CA LYS A 156 -3.73 14.18 7.36
C LYS A 156 -4.34 12.96 6.67
N MET A 157 -3.99 12.71 5.40
CA MET A 157 -4.43 11.53 4.66
C MET A 157 -3.99 10.24 5.35
N ARG A 158 -2.69 10.12 5.65
CA ARG A 158 -2.08 8.98 6.34
C ARG A 158 -2.77 8.69 7.68
N ARG A 159 -2.98 9.71 8.53
CA ARG A 159 -3.69 9.53 9.81
C ARG A 159 -5.11 9.00 9.63
N ARG A 160 -5.82 9.44 8.59
CA ARG A 160 -7.20 9.00 8.32
C ARG A 160 -7.25 7.57 7.77
N LEU A 161 -6.37 7.23 6.82
CA LEU A 161 -6.24 5.86 6.32
C LEU A 161 -5.87 4.90 7.46
N LEU A 162 -4.84 5.22 8.24
CA LEU A 162 -4.44 4.38 9.37
C LEU A 162 -5.53 4.23 10.43
N ARG A 163 -6.34 5.27 10.69
CA ARG A 163 -7.49 5.17 11.60
C ARG A 163 -8.49 4.11 11.14
N VAL A 164 -8.73 4.02 9.83
CA VAL A 164 -9.63 3.00 9.27
C VAL A 164 -8.94 1.64 9.31
N LEU A 165 -7.75 1.53 8.71
CA LEU A 165 -7.05 0.25 8.56
C LEU A 165 -6.69 -0.42 9.88
N HIS A 166 -6.39 0.34 10.95
CA HIS A 166 -6.09 -0.22 12.28
C HIS A 166 -7.29 -0.89 12.96
N GLN A 167 -8.51 -0.75 12.44
CA GLN A 167 -9.69 -1.43 12.95
C GLN A 167 -9.92 -2.80 12.30
N PHE A 168 -9.16 -3.13 11.25
CA PHE A 168 -9.31 -4.37 10.49
C PHE A 168 -7.98 -5.12 10.48
N PRO A 169 -7.88 -6.26 11.20
CA PRO A 169 -6.68 -7.07 11.15
C PRO A 169 -6.49 -7.68 9.76
N ASN A 170 -5.26 -8.08 9.47
CA ASN A 170 -4.85 -8.82 8.28
C ASN A 170 -5.03 -8.10 6.93
N VAL A 171 -5.44 -6.82 6.94
CA VAL A 171 -5.46 -6.01 5.71
C VAL A 171 -4.04 -5.76 5.23
N ILE A 172 -3.82 -5.96 3.93
CA ILE A 172 -2.56 -5.68 3.26
C ILE A 172 -2.67 -4.34 2.54
N TYR A 173 -1.87 -3.35 2.92
CA TYR A 173 -1.78 -2.07 2.21
C TYR A 173 -0.53 -2.06 1.32
N ALA A 174 -0.70 -1.98 0.01
CA ALA A 174 0.39 -1.93 -0.96
C ALA A 174 0.55 -0.51 -1.53
N ALA A 175 1.79 -0.02 -1.51
CA ALA A 175 2.14 1.28 -2.06
C ALA A 175 3.45 1.28 -2.83
N GLY A 176 3.73 2.41 -3.50
CA GLY A 176 4.99 2.70 -4.16
C GLY A 176 5.61 3.97 -3.59
N HIS A 177 5.84 4.97 -4.45
CA HIS A 177 6.41 6.29 -4.13
C HIS A 177 7.89 6.27 -3.73
N ASP A 178 8.26 5.53 -2.69
CA ASP A 178 9.67 5.39 -2.32
C ASP A 178 10.36 4.40 -3.26
N HIS A 179 11.51 4.79 -3.79
CA HIS A 179 12.27 3.97 -4.73
C HIS A 179 13.07 2.85 -4.02
N ASN A 180 12.42 2.02 -3.22
CA ASN A 180 12.98 0.86 -2.52
C ASN A 180 11.87 -0.15 -2.19
N LEU A 181 12.24 -1.28 -1.58
CA LEU A 181 11.29 -2.28 -1.09
C LEU A 181 11.27 -2.29 0.43
N GLN A 182 10.06 -2.27 1.01
CA GLN A 182 9.89 -2.29 2.46
C GLN A 182 8.65 -3.08 2.87
N TYR A 183 8.75 -3.81 3.96
CA TYR A 183 7.61 -4.48 4.59
C TYR A 183 7.55 -4.16 6.08
N PHE A 184 6.36 -3.76 6.54
CA PHE A 184 6.04 -3.52 7.94
C PHE A 184 4.87 -4.40 8.37
N HIS A 185 5.06 -5.17 9.44
CA HIS A 185 3.96 -5.77 10.18
C HIS A 185 3.66 -4.92 11.43
N TYR A 186 2.50 -4.24 11.44
CA TYR A 186 2.18 -3.33 12.54
C TYR A 186 0.68 -3.28 12.84
N ARG A 187 0.34 -3.43 14.13
CA ARG A 187 -1.06 -3.46 14.61
C ARG A 187 -1.93 -4.44 13.82
N GLN A 188 -1.40 -5.65 13.59
CA GLN A 188 -2.06 -6.73 12.84
C GLN A 188 -2.32 -6.41 11.36
N GLY A 189 -1.80 -5.30 10.82
CA GLY A 189 -1.86 -5.00 9.38
C GLY A 189 -0.50 -5.16 8.72
N HIS A 190 -0.51 -5.44 7.41
CA HIS A 190 0.69 -5.57 6.60
C HIS A 190 0.82 -4.36 5.67
N TYR A 191 1.96 -3.68 5.66
CA TYR A 191 2.18 -2.50 4.83
C TYR A 191 3.41 -2.72 3.96
N LEU A 192 3.21 -2.63 2.65
CA LEU A 192 4.21 -2.90 1.63
C LEU A 192 4.53 -1.62 0.88
N VAL A 193 5.82 -1.40 0.65
CA VAL A 193 6.33 -0.37 -0.25
C VAL A 193 7.09 -1.09 -1.35
N SER A 194 6.55 -1.10 -2.57
CA SER A 194 7.09 -1.78 -3.75
C SER A 194 7.41 -0.78 -4.86
N GLY A 195 8.29 0.20 -4.58
CA GLY A 195 8.58 1.29 -5.53
C GLY A 195 9.91 1.17 -6.29
N ALA A 196 10.57 0.01 -6.21
CA ALA A 196 11.89 -0.21 -6.81
C ALA A 196 11.89 -0.75 -8.25
N GLY A 197 10.78 -0.64 -8.99
CA GLY A 197 10.66 -1.24 -10.33
C GLY A 197 11.60 -0.65 -11.38
N SER A 198 12.00 0.61 -11.25
CA SER A 198 12.87 1.30 -12.24
C SER A 198 14.04 2.07 -11.63
N LYS A 199 13.89 2.55 -10.39
CA LYS A 199 14.89 3.33 -9.65
C LYS A 199 15.10 2.73 -8.27
N THR A 200 16.28 2.98 -7.71
CA THR A 200 16.62 2.61 -6.33
C THR A 200 17.09 3.83 -5.55
N ALA A 201 16.77 3.88 -4.27
CA ALA A 201 17.13 4.93 -3.33
C ALA A 201 17.27 4.36 -1.92
N PHE A 202 18.08 5.04 -1.11
CA PHE A 202 18.39 4.64 0.26
C PHE A 202 17.15 4.44 1.15
N VAL A 203 17.19 3.42 2.01
CA VAL A 203 16.23 3.11 3.06
C VAL A 203 16.97 2.74 4.35
N GLN A 204 16.57 3.34 5.46
CA GLN A 204 17.24 3.11 6.73
C GLN A 204 16.77 1.80 7.40
N PRO A 205 17.68 0.94 7.91
CA PRO A 205 17.31 -0.19 8.75
C PRO A 205 16.67 0.24 10.08
N GLY A 206 15.82 -0.61 10.66
CA GLY A 206 15.15 -0.37 11.95
C GLY A 206 13.74 0.20 11.79
N GLY A 207 13.29 1.09 12.69
CA GLY A 207 12.04 1.84 12.50
C GLY A 207 10.74 1.02 12.34
N LYS A 208 10.63 -0.15 12.98
CA LYS A 208 9.52 -1.13 12.83
C LYS A 208 9.43 -1.85 11.47
N ALA A 209 10.37 -1.64 10.56
CA ALA A 209 10.42 -2.42 9.32
C ALA A 209 10.79 -3.88 9.64
N THR A 210 10.02 -4.81 9.10
CA THR A 210 10.32 -6.25 9.13
C THR A 210 11.33 -6.61 8.05
N PHE A 211 11.28 -5.92 6.91
CA PHE A 211 12.20 -6.10 5.80
C PHE A 211 12.40 -4.77 5.06
N ILE A 212 13.62 -4.56 4.58
CA ILE A 212 14.00 -3.43 3.72
C ILE A 212 14.97 -3.92 2.64
N HIS A 213 14.91 -3.30 1.46
CA HIS A 213 15.79 -3.66 0.34
C HIS A 213 16.05 -2.48 -0.60
N GLU A 214 17.32 -2.24 -0.92
CA GLU A 214 17.78 -1.15 -1.80
C GLU A 214 18.11 -1.60 -3.24
N HIS A 215 17.45 -2.64 -3.73
CA HIS A 215 17.66 -3.18 -5.07
C HIS A 215 16.40 -3.09 -5.93
N LYS A 216 16.58 -3.18 -7.25
CA LYS A 216 15.46 -3.27 -8.18
C LYS A 216 14.71 -4.56 -7.94
N GLY A 217 13.39 -4.49 -7.96
CA GLY A 217 12.54 -5.64 -7.71
C GLY A 217 11.11 -5.25 -7.39
N PHE A 218 10.35 -6.23 -6.96
CA PHE A 218 8.94 -6.07 -6.57
C PHE A 218 8.53 -7.15 -5.57
N PHE A 219 7.39 -6.93 -4.91
CA PHE A 219 6.76 -7.96 -4.08
C PHE A 219 5.77 -8.80 -4.88
N SER A 220 5.76 -10.12 -4.63
CA SER A 220 4.66 -11.02 -4.98
C SER A 220 3.87 -11.38 -3.73
N LEU A 221 2.54 -11.41 -3.86
CA LEU A 221 1.64 -11.92 -2.83
C LEU A 221 0.96 -13.18 -3.37
N ASP A 222 1.21 -14.30 -2.72
CA ASP A 222 0.64 -15.59 -3.09
C ASP A 222 -0.48 -15.94 -2.10
N PHE A 223 -1.70 -16.06 -2.61
CA PHE A 223 -2.90 -16.39 -1.83
C PHE A 223 -3.31 -17.83 -2.09
N TYR A 224 -3.48 -18.60 -1.02
CA TYR A 224 -3.84 -20.02 -1.10
C TYR A 224 -5.29 -20.25 -0.66
N GLN A 225 -5.91 -21.31 -1.18
CA GLN A 225 -7.31 -21.66 -0.86
C GLN A 225 -7.53 -21.96 0.63
N ASN A 226 -6.50 -22.44 1.32
CA ASN A 226 -6.53 -22.68 2.76
C ASN A 226 -6.40 -21.38 3.58
N GLY A 227 -6.40 -20.19 2.96
CA GLY A 227 -6.27 -18.90 3.63
C GLY A 227 -4.83 -18.47 3.93
N GLU A 228 -3.83 -19.31 3.64
CA GLU A 228 -2.43 -18.93 3.79
C GLU A 228 -2.07 -17.82 2.80
N VAL A 229 -1.29 -16.83 3.27
CA VAL A 229 -0.79 -15.74 2.42
C VAL A 229 0.70 -15.59 2.59
N TRP A 230 1.43 -15.60 1.47
CA TRP A 230 2.88 -15.44 1.44
C TRP A 230 3.28 -14.16 0.72
N LEU A 231 4.26 -13.47 1.29
CA LEU A 231 4.99 -12.37 0.67
C LEU A 231 6.33 -12.89 0.17
N ARG A 232 6.65 -12.58 -1.09
CA ARG A 232 7.95 -12.88 -1.71
C ARG A 232 8.52 -11.59 -2.28
N THR A 233 9.84 -11.46 -2.26
CA THR A 233 10.55 -10.32 -2.84
C THR A 233 11.40 -10.84 -3.98
N LEU A 234 11.13 -10.35 -5.18
CA LEU A 234 11.76 -10.82 -6.41
C LEU A 234 12.61 -9.72 -7.03
N GLU A 235 13.85 -10.07 -7.40
CA GLU A 235 14.74 -9.24 -8.21
C GLU A 235 14.64 -9.63 -9.69
N PRO A 236 15.00 -8.73 -10.64
CA PRO A 236 15.18 -9.15 -12.02
C PRO A 236 16.32 -10.18 -12.12
N GLY A 237 16.14 -11.21 -12.95
CA GLY A 237 17.20 -12.15 -13.31
C GLY A 237 18.39 -11.44 -13.96
N ALA A 238 19.58 -12.06 -13.94
CA ALA A 238 20.77 -11.43 -14.50
C ALA A 238 20.68 -11.28 -16.03
N ALA A 239 19.96 -12.18 -16.69
CA ALA A 239 19.57 -12.09 -18.10
C ALA A 239 18.08 -12.37 -18.32
N ALA A 240 17.58 -11.99 -19.51
CA ALA A 240 16.21 -12.31 -19.92
C ALA A 240 16.01 -13.83 -20.02
N GLY A 241 14.99 -14.33 -19.34
CA GLY A 241 14.69 -15.77 -19.28
C GLY A 241 15.31 -16.51 -18.09
N GLU A 242 16.18 -15.86 -17.31
CA GLU A 242 16.66 -16.42 -16.05
C GLU A 242 15.64 -16.28 -14.92
N PRO A 243 15.63 -17.20 -13.94
CA PRO A 243 14.73 -17.10 -12.79
C PRO A 243 14.97 -15.80 -12.01
N ALA A 244 13.88 -15.13 -11.64
CA ALA A 244 13.91 -13.98 -10.73
C ALA A 244 14.39 -14.44 -9.34
N PRO A 245 15.53 -13.96 -8.82
CA PRO A 245 16.00 -14.34 -7.50
C PRO A 245 15.01 -13.93 -6.42
N GLU A 246 14.72 -14.84 -5.50
CA GLU A 246 13.94 -14.56 -4.30
C GLU A 246 14.87 -14.16 -3.15
N VAL A 247 14.84 -12.89 -2.78
CA VAL A 247 15.74 -12.33 -1.74
C VAL A 247 15.13 -12.32 -0.36
N PHE A 248 13.80 -12.46 -0.27
CA PHE A 248 13.08 -12.52 0.98
C PHE A 248 11.72 -13.19 0.81
N ARG A 249 11.33 -13.98 1.81
CA ARG A 249 10.02 -14.60 1.90
C ARG A 249 9.50 -14.55 3.33
N ALA A 250 8.22 -14.22 3.48
CA ALA A 250 7.54 -14.23 4.76
C ALA A 250 6.11 -14.74 4.62
N ARG A 251 5.67 -15.55 5.57
CA ARG A 251 4.26 -15.88 5.70
C ARG A 251 3.56 -14.72 6.40
N LEU A 252 2.59 -14.10 5.72
CA LEU A 252 1.78 -13.02 6.27
C LEU A 252 0.67 -13.58 7.14
N LEU A 253 -0.08 -14.56 6.60
CA LEU A 253 -1.20 -15.20 7.27
C LEU A 253 -1.02 -16.72 7.28
N PRO A 254 -1.27 -17.40 8.40
CA PRO A 254 -1.25 -18.86 8.44
C PRO A 254 -2.47 -19.42 7.71
N ALA A 255 -2.43 -20.72 7.38
CA ALA A 255 -3.63 -21.42 6.94
C ALA A 255 -4.76 -21.27 7.98
N ALA A 256 -5.98 -21.03 7.50
CA ALA A 256 -7.17 -21.07 8.30
C ALA A 256 -7.24 -22.44 8.99
N THR A 257 -7.39 -22.42 10.32
CA THR A 257 -7.64 -23.64 11.07
C THR A 257 -8.97 -24.20 10.58
N ALA A 258 -8.99 -25.43 10.07
CA ALA A 258 -10.23 -26.09 9.73
C ALA A 258 -11.17 -25.99 10.94
N PRO A 259 -12.47 -25.69 10.75
CA PRO A 259 -13.40 -25.73 11.87
C PRO A 259 -13.27 -27.11 12.53
N ALA A 260 -13.05 -27.12 13.84
CA ALA A 260 -13.03 -28.37 14.59
C ALA A 260 -14.32 -29.13 14.23
N VAL A 261 -14.18 -30.34 13.70
CA VAL A 261 -15.32 -31.21 13.42
C VAL A 261 -15.98 -31.43 14.77
N VAL A 262 -17.07 -30.71 15.04
CA VAL A 262 -17.93 -30.97 16.19
C VAL A 262 -18.54 -32.33 15.92
N ARG A 263 -17.93 -33.39 16.47
CA ARG A 263 -18.56 -34.69 16.56
C ARG A 263 -19.82 -34.50 17.39
N GLN A 264 -20.98 -34.48 16.75
CA GLN A 264 -22.24 -34.59 17.47
C GLN A 264 -22.21 -35.90 18.27
N PRO A 265 -22.55 -35.89 19.57
CA PRO A 265 -22.69 -37.13 20.30
C PRO A 265 -23.79 -37.96 19.62
N ALA A 266 -23.47 -39.22 19.35
CA ALA A 266 -24.43 -40.18 18.82
C ALA A 266 -25.64 -40.19 19.77
N TRP A 267 -26.80 -39.78 19.26
CA TRP A 267 -28.06 -39.96 19.96
C TRP A 267 -28.28 -41.46 20.13
N ALA A 268 -28.12 -41.96 21.35
CA ALA A 268 -28.59 -43.29 21.71
C ALA A 268 -30.12 -43.26 21.62
N GLY A 269 -30.65 -43.86 20.56
CA GLY A 269 -32.09 -43.98 20.36
C GLY A 269 -32.73 -44.70 21.54
N SER A 270 -33.64 -44.01 22.22
CA SER A 270 -34.60 -44.65 23.12
C SER A 270 -35.60 -45.43 22.28
N ALA A 271 -35.57 -46.76 22.40
CA ALA A 271 -36.58 -47.65 21.83
C ALA A 271 -37.98 -47.27 22.35
N PRO A 272 -39.02 -47.24 21.50
CA PRO A 272 -40.38 -47.05 21.97
C PRO A 272 -40.84 -48.32 22.70
N ALA A 273 -41.31 -48.14 23.94
CA ALA A 273 -42.04 -49.16 24.66
C ALA A 273 -43.35 -49.44 23.91
N GLY A 274 -43.57 -50.71 23.56
CA GLY A 274 -44.84 -51.17 23.01
C GLY A 274 -45.96 -50.99 24.03
N SER A 275 -47.09 -50.49 23.57
CA SER A 275 -48.36 -50.54 24.27
C SER A 275 -49.27 -51.52 23.54
N ALA A 276 -49.64 -52.58 24.27
CA ALA A 276 -50.73 -53.48 23.95
C ALA A 276 -52.05 -52.79 24.30
N GLU A 277 -52.95 -52.71 23.32
CA GLU A 277 -54.40 -53.02 23.35
C GLU A 277 -55.06 -52.53 22.05
#